data_AF-A0A938EJI5-F1
#
_entry.id   AF-A0A938EJI5-F1
#
_cell.length_a   1.000
_cell.length_b   1.000
_cell.length_c   1.000
_cell.angle_alpha   90.00
_cell.angle_beta   90.00
_cell.angle_gamma   90.00
#
_symmetry.space_group_name_H-M   'P 1'
#
loop_
_entity.id
_entity.type
_entity.pdbx_description
1 polymer ?
#
loop_
_entity_poly.entity_id
_entity_poly.type
_entity_poly.pdbx_seq_one_letter_code
_entity_poly.pdbx_strand_id
1 'polypeptide(L)'
;MIDQVLARSTVDDIPLLDPAAVLFSIAAEYVGEWMATVMSWLVLTSLFAGLLAFQNSLARYFFAMGRAGVFSQRLDHTNRFGAPGNGSIVASVITAIIVIVFIARGWDPVLNLFYWSSAVAVIAIVVVEILVSIAVIAYFRRTKEDTRVWHTLIAPILAILGLALGLYLLMSRFAIFAGTAAEGSDPTVEAWALNPLGWFLVLMPFGVFVIGIIVGSLRRKKENVDAIADLVS
;
A
#
# COMPACT_ATOMS: atom_id res chain seq x y z
N MET A 1 23.97 -20.75 15.86
CA MET A 1 22.87 -19.76 15.82
C MET A 1 22.21 -19.72 14.44
N ILE A 2 22.96 -19.48 13.36
CA ILE A 2 22.43 -19.47 11.98
C ILE A 2 21.79 -20.81 11.61
N ASP A 3 22.40 -21.95 11.96
CA ASP A 3 21.86 -23.28 11.65
C ASP A 3 20.52 -23.57 12.32
N GLN A 4 20.31 -23.03 13.53
CA GLN A 4 19.02 -23.17 14.25
C GLN A 4 17.94 -22.31 13.62
N VAL A 5 18.28 -21.11 13.15
CA VAL A 5 17.34 -20.25 12.41
C VAL A 5 16.94 -20.93 11.11
N LEU A 6 17.91 -21.47 10.36
CA LEU A 6 17.65 -22.22 9.14
C LEU A 6 16.75 -23.43 9.42
N ALA A 7 17.09 -24.26 10.40
CA ALA A 7 16.29 -25.43 10.75
C ALA A 7 14.84 -25.09 11.14
N ARG A 8 14.63 -23.97 11.86
CA ARG A 8 13.30 -23.55 12.33
C ARG A 8 12.46 -22.81 11.29
N SER A 9 13.08 -22.30 10.22
CA SER A 9 12.40 -21.54 9.16
C SER A 9 12.32 -22.25 7.82
N THR A 10 12.87 -23.48 7.73
CA THR A 10 12.81 -24.30 6.53
C THR A 10 11.46 -25.00 6.45
N VAL A 11 10.81 -24.90 5.29
CA VAL A 11 9.57 -25.61 4.96
C VAL A 11 9.78 -26.27 3.60
N ASP A 12 9.43 -27.54 3.47
CA ASP A 12 9.61 -28.33 2.24
C ASP A 12 11.04 -28.27 1.65
N ASP A 13 12.06 -28.36 2.51
CA ASP A 13 13.49 -28.25 2.17
C ASP A 13 13.92 -26.90 1.55
N ILE A 14 13.05 -25.89 1.57
CA ILE A 14 13.35 -24.53 1.14
C ILE A 14 13.73 -23.69 2.37
N PRO A 15 15.00 -23.27 2.51
CA PRO A 15 15.44 -22.49 3.66
C PRO A 15 14.74 -21.13 3.73
N LEU A 16 14.45 -20.66 4.95
CA LEU A 16 13.89 -19.33 5.22
C LEU A 16 12.49 -19.07 4.65
N LEU A 17 11.75 -20.13 4.27
CA LEU A 17 10.41 -19.99 3.71
C LEU A 17 9.38 -19.52 4.75
N ASP A 18 9.50 -19.95 6.01
CA ASP A 18 8.69 -19.45 7.14
C ASP A 18 9.57 -18.84 8.23
N PRO A 19 9.97 -17.56 8.08
CA PRO A 19 10.76 -16.90 9.11
C PRO A 19 9.98 -16.66 10.41
N ALA A 20 8.65 -16.66 10.37
CA ALA A 20 7.83 -16.45 11.57
C ALA A 20 7.89 -17.67 12.50
N ALA A 21 7.97 -18.89 11.94
CA ALA A 21 8.10 -20.13 12.71
C ALA A 21 9.27 -20.11 13.70
N VAL A 22 10.33 -19.35 13.44
CA VAL A 22 11.47 -19.18 14.36
C VAL A 22 11.00 -18.58 15.69
N LEU A 23 10.18 -17.52 15.65
CA LEU A 23 9.72 -16.86 16.88
C LEU A 23 8.74 -17.75 17.65
N PHE A 24 7.81 -18.41 16.95
CA PHE A 24 6.85 -19.32 17.56
C PHE A 24 7.51 -20.56 18.18
N SER A 25 8.50 -21.14 17.51
CA SER A 25 9.24 -22.29 18.02
C SER A 25 10.11 -21.95 19.23
N ILE A 26 10.75 -20.77 19.26
CA ILE A 26 11.48 -20.27 20.44
C ILE A 26 10.51 -20.08 21.63
N ALA A 27 9.34 -19.47 21.41
CA ALA A 27 8.35 -19.30 22.46
C ALA A 27 7.86 -20.65 23.02
N ALA A 28 7.60 -21.62 22.13
CA ALA A 28 7.19 -22.96 22.53
C ALA A 28 8.28 -23.69 23.34
N GLU A 29 9.54 -23.60 22.92
CA GLU A 29 10.67 -24.30 23.56
C GLU A 29 11.03 -23.73 24.93
N TYR A 30 11.08 -22.40 25.07
CA TYR A 30 11.56 -21.76 26.29
C TYR A 30 10.46 -21.38 27.30
N VAL A 31 9.19 -21.27 26.86
CA VAL A 31 8.06 -20.87 27.73
C VAL A 31 6.99 -21.96 27.80
N GLY A 32 6.76 -22.67 26.69
CA GLY A 32 5.77 -23.73 26.56
C GLY A 32 4.78 -23.49 25.41
N GLU A 33 4.17 -24.56 24.92
CA GLU A 33 3.28 -24.55 23.74
C GLU A 33 2.07 -23.60 23.86
N TRP A 34 1.60 -23.36 25.09
CA TRP A 34 0.49 -22.44 25.35
C TRP A 34 0.80 -21.01 24.88
N MET A 35 2.07 -20.58 24.98
CA MET A 35 2.49 -19.24 24.54
C MET A 35 2.38 -19.10 23.02
N ALA A 36 2.84 -20.10 22.26
CA ALA A 36 2.72 -20.11 20.81
C ALA A 36 1.26 -20.08 20.35
N THR A 37 0.37 -20.76 21.10
CA THR A 37 -1.09 -20.72 20.84
C THR A 37 -1.68 -19.33 21.05
N VAL A 38 -1.34 -18.67 22.17
CA VAL A 38 -1.79 -17.30 22.46
C VAL A 38 -1.26 -16.32 21.41
N MET A 39 0.01 -16.42 21.03
CA MET A 39 0.59 -15.63 19.95
C MET A 39 -0.18 -15.80 18.65
N SER A 40 -0.58 -17.04 18.31
CA SER A 40 -1.37 -17.33 17.11
C SER A 40 -2.73 -16.62 17.15
N TRP A 41 -3.44 -16.65 18.28
CA TRP A 41 -4.71 -15.92 18.45
C TRP A 41 -4.54 -14.40 18.32
N LEU A 42 -3.47 -13.84 18.89
CA LEU A 42 -3.18 -12.40 18.77
C LEU A 42 -2.86 -12.01 17.33
N VAL A 43 -2.12 -12.85 16.59
CA VAL A 43 -1.84 -12.62 15.17
C VAL A 43 -3.14 -12.68 14.37
N LEU A 44 -3.96 -13.72 14.53
CA LEU A 44 -5.23 -13.86 13.80
C LEU A 44 -6.19 -12.69 14.07
N THR A 45 -6.33 -12.27 15.32
CA THR A 45 -7.22 -11.16 15.70
C THR A 45 -6.70 -9.80 15.18
N SER A 46 -5.39 -9.55 15.23
CA SER A 46 -4.80 -8.32 14.68
C SER A 46 -4.93 -8.23 13.16
N LEU A 47 -4.73 -9.36 12.45
CA LEU A 47 -4.94 -9.44 11.00
C LEU A 47 -6.40 -9.17 10.63
N PHE A 48 -7.35 -9.78 11.34
CA PHE A 48 -8.77 -9.53 11.14
C PHE A 48 -9.15 -8.06 11.38
N ALA A 49 -8.65 -7.47 12.48
CA ALA A 49 -8.88 -6.06 12.78
C ALA A 49 -8.29 -5.14 11.69
N GLY A 50 -7.08 -5.43 11.20
CA GLY A 50 -6.43 -4.70 10.10
C GLY A 50 -7.25 -4.77 8.81
N LEU A 51 -7.71 -5.96 8.43
CA LEU A 51 -8.56 -6.17 7.25
C LEU A 51 -9.85 -5.35 7.32
N LEU A 52 -10.53 -5.36 8.48
CA LEU A 52 -11.72 -4.53 8.69
C LEU A 52 -11.42 -3.03 8.59
N ALA A 53 -10.29 -2.57 9.13
CA ALA A 53 -9.88 -1.17 9.03
C ALA A 53 -9.65 -0.75 7.57
N PHE A 54 -8.97 -1.60 6.78
CA PHE A 54 -8.76 -1.35 5.35
C PHE A 54 -10.06 -1.31 4.57
N GLN A 55 -10.97 -2.28 4.79
CA GLN A 55 -12.26 -2.31 4.12
C GLN A 55 -13.07 -1.02 4.38
N ASN A 56 -13.10 -0.57 5.63
CA ASN A 56 -13.78 0.66 6.02
C ASN A 56 -13.13 1.91 5.42
N SER A 57 -11.80 1.96 5.38
CA SER A 57 -11.07 3.07 4.79
C SER A 57 -11.31 3.15 3.27
N LEU A 58 -11.20 2.03 2.56
CA LEU A 58 -11.47 1.94 1.11
C LEU A 58 -12.89 2.38 0.76
N ALA A 59 -13.89 1.95 1.54
CA ALA A 59 -15.27 2.35 1.31
C ALA A 59 -15.46 3.88 1.43
N ARG A 60 -14.77 4.52 2.39
CA ARG A 60 -14.77 5.99 2.54
C ARG A 60 -14.04 6.69 1.40
N TYR A 61 -12.95 6.12 0.87
CA TYR A 61 -12.27 6.65 -0.31
C TYR A 61 -13.13 6.54 -1.57
N PHE A 62 -13.80 5.41 -1.80
CA PHE A 62 -14.74 5.26 -2.91
C PHE A 62 -15.90 6.25 -2.80
N PHE A 63 -16.43 6.45 -1.59
CA PHE A 63 -17.47 7.44 -1.33
C PHE A 63 -17.00 8.87 -1.61
N ALA A 64 -15.83 9.26 -1.11
CA ALA A 64 -15.25 10.57 -1.38
C ALA A 64 -15.00 10.78 -2.88
N MET A 65 -14.51 9.76 -3.60
CA MET A 65 -14.33 9.80 -5.04
C MET A 65 -15.65 9.86 -5.81
N GLY A 66 -16.72 9.20 -5.33
CA GLY A 66 -18.08 9.32 -5.86
C GLY A 66 -18.61 10.76 -5.72
N ARG A 67 -18.47 11.37 -4.54
CA ARG A 67 -18.87 12.76 -4.29
C ARG A 67 -18.07 13.79 -5.07
N ALA A 68 -16.78 13.54 -5.29
CA ALA A 68 -15.94 14.36 -6.17
C ALA A 68 -16.23 14.10 -7.67
N GLY A 69 -17.24 13.28 -7.97
CA GLY A 69 -17.66 12.88 -9.31
C GLY A 69 -16.65 12.02 -10.06
N VAL A 70 -15.53 11.61 -9.42
CA VAL A 70 -14.44 10.83 -10.03
C VAL A 70 -14.95 9.47 -10.48
N PHE A 71 -15.77 8.84 -9.64
CA PHE A 71 -16.49 7.62 -9.95
C PHE A 71 -17.99 7.87 -10.13
N SER A 72 -18.75 6.79 -10.36
CA SER A 72 -20.21 6.86 -10.48
C SER A 72 -20.82 7.51 -9.25
N GLN A 73 -21.81 8.39 -9.46
CA GLN A 73 -22.60 9.02 -8.40
C GLN A 73 -23.20 7.98 -7.45
N ARG A 74 -23.49 6.74 -7.89
CA ARG A 74 -24.00 5.69 -6.98
C ARG A 74 -23.09 5.39 -5.78
N LEU A 75 -21.81 5.75 -5.82
CA LEU A 75 -20.88 5.58 -4.70
C LEU A 75 -20.96 6.70 -3.66
N ASP A 76 -21.67 7.80 -3.93
CA ASP A 76 -21.85 8.92 -3.00
C ASP A 76 -23.00 8.74 -2.01
N HIS A 77 -23.69 7.60 -2.03
CA HIS A 77 -24.77 7.27 -1.10
C HIS A 77 -24.26 6.54 0.15
N THR A 78 -24.78 6.94 1.31
CA THR A 78 -24.61 6.22 2.58
C THR A 78 -25.88 5.46 2.97
N ASN A 79 -25.73 4.45 3.81
CA ASN A 79 -26.86 3.73 4.41
C ASN A 79 -27.48 4.54 5.58
N ARG A 80 -28.54 3.98 6.20
CA ARG A 80 -29.22 4.58 7.35
C ARG A 80 -28.31 4.92 8.54
N PHE A 81 -27.19 4.22 8.69
CA PHE A 81 -26.21 4.41 9.77
C PHE A 81 -25.03 5.31 9.36
N GLY A 82 -25.10 5.95 8.18
CA GLY A 82 -24.05 6.84 7.68
C GLY A 82 -22.82 6.13 7.09
N ALA A 83 -22.87 4.81 6.90
CA ALA A 83 -21.76 4.05 6.31
C ALA A 83 -21.91 3.94 4.78
N PRO A 84 -20.81 4.09 4.00
CA PRO A 84 -20.83 3.98 2.54
C PRO A 84 -20.91 2.52 2.07
N GLY A 85 -22.12 1.94 2.13
CA GLY A 85 -22.34 0.51 1.83
C GLY A 85 -21.91 0.12 0.41
N ASN A 86 -22.19 0.96 -0.59
CA ASN A 86 -21.81 0.68 -1.98
C ASN A 86 -20.28 0.64 -2.17
N GLY A 87 -19.54 1.49 -1.45
CA GLY A 87 -18.08 1.47 -1.45
C GLY A 87 -17.52 0.15 -0.91
N SER A 88 -18.09 -0.37 0.18
CA SER A 88 -17.69 -1.67 0.74
C SER A 88 -18.02 -2.83 -0.21
N ILE A 89 -19.18 -2.81 -0.87
CA ILE A 89 -19.55 -3.85 -1.84
C ILE A 89 -18.56 -3.87 -3.01
N VAL A 90 -18.23 -2.70 -3.57
CA VAL A 90 -17.27 -2.60 -4.67
C VAL A 90 -15.90 -3.13 -4.24
N ALA A 91 -15.41 -2.74 -3.05
CA ALA A 91 -14.16 -3.26 -2.51
C ALA A 91 -14.20 -4.80 -2.37
N SER A 92 -15.26 -5.36 -1.79
CA SER A 92 -15.41 -6.82 -1.64
C SER A 92 -15.48 -7.55 -2.98
N VAL A 93 -16.18 -7.00 -3.97
CA VAL A 93 -16.27 -7.58 -5.31
C VAL A 93 -14.90 -7.59 -5.99
N ILE A 94 -14.15 -6.49 -5.91
CA ILE A 94 -12.78 -6.41 -6.47
C ILE A 94 -11.89 -7.46 -5.79
N THR A 95 -11.91 -7.55 -4.46
CA THR A 95 -11.15 -8.55 -3.72
C THR A 95 -11.53 -9.97 -4.13
N ALA A 96 -12.83 -10.28 -4.25
CA ALA A 96 -13.30 -11.59 -4.67
C ALA A 96 -12.84 -11.95 -6.10
N ILE A 97 -12.89 -11.00 -7.03
CA ILE A 97 -12.40 -11.20 -8.41
C ILE A 97 -10.90 -11.53 -8.40
N ILE A 98 -10.10 -10.77 -7.64
CA ILE A 98 -8.66 -11.01 -7.53
C ILE A 98 -8.40 -12.43 -6.99
N VAL A 99 -9.07 -12.81 -5.91
CA VAL A 99 -8.92 -14.15 -5.31
C VAL A 99 -9.30 -15.26 -6.30
N ILE A 100 -10.43 -15.12 -7.01
CA ILE A 100 -10.88 -16.10 -8.01
C ILE A 100 -9.87 -16.24 -9.15
N VAL A 101 -9.28 -15.14 -9.62
CA VAL A 101 -8.25 -15.17 -10.67
C VAL A 101 -7.01 -15.94 -10.20
N PHE A 102 -6.56 -15.73 -8.95
CA PHE A 102 -5.40 -16.45 -8.41
C PHE A 102 -5.67 -17.93 -8.25
N ILE A 103 -6.86 -18.30 -7.73
CA ILE A 103 -7.28 -19.70 -7.63
C ILE A 103 -7.32 -20.36 -9.02
N ALA A 104 -7.94 -19.69 -10.01
CA ALA A 104 -8.05 -20.22 -11.37
C ALA A 104 -6.70 -20.38 -12.09
N ARG A 105 -5.69 -19.58 -11.71
CA ARG A 105 -4.33 -19.66 -12.27
C ARG A 105 -3.39 -20.57 -11.47
N GLY A 106 -3.81 -21.06 -10.31
CA GLY A 106 -2.97 -21.87 -9.42
C GLY A 106 -1.75 -21.11 -8.89
N TRP A 107 -1.83 -19.77 -8.79
CA TRP A 107 -0.72 -18.96 -8.29
C TRP A 107 -0.69 -18.97 -6.77
N ASP A 108 0.52 -19.10 -6.20
CA ASP A 108 0.70 -19.06 -4.75
C ASP A 108 0.27 -17.67 -4.19
N PRO A 109 -0.68 -17.62 -3.25
CA PRO A 109 -1.22 -16.36 -2.73
C PRO A 109 -0.25 -15.61 -1.82
N VAL A 110 0.71 -16.30 -1.20
CA VAL A 110 1.72 -15.66 -0.34
C VAL A 110 2.85 -15.11 -1.22
N LEU A 111 3.46 -15.96 -2.04
CA LEU A 111 4.62 -15.61 -2.84
C LEU A 111 4.30 -14.57 -3.92
N ASN A 112 3.08 -14.64 -4.48
CA ASN A 112 2.69 -13.74 -5.56
C ASN A 112 1.78 -12.61 -5.04
N LEU A 113 0.57 -12.92 -4.57
CA LEU A 113 -0.40 -11.88 -4.25
C LEU A 113 0.06 -11.00 -3.09
N PHE A 114 0.47 -11.60 -1.97
CA PHE A 114 0.86 -10.87 -0.76
C PHE A 114 2.13 -10.04 -0.98
N TYR A 115 3.22 -10.61 -1.51
CA TYR A 115 4.44 -9.84 -1.73
C TYR A 115 4.28 -8.76 -2.79
N TRP A 116 3.65 -9.05 -3.94
CA TRP A 116 3.45 -8.03 -4.98
C TRP A 116 2.59 -6.87 -4.47
N SER A 117 1.47 -7.18 -3.81
CA SER A 117 0.57 -6.16 -3.29
C SER A 117 1.21 -5.34 -2.17
N SER A 118 1.94 -5.99 -1.25
CA SER A 118 2.63 -5.31 -0.15
C SER A 118 3.74 -4.40 -0.67
N ALA A 119 4.51 -4.85 -1.67
CA ALA A 119 5.58 -4.05 -2.27
C ALA A 119 5.05 -2.78 -2.91
N VAL A 120 3.99 -2.92 -3.73
CA VAL A 120 3.31 -1.81 -4.36
C VAL A 120 2.70 -0.87 -3.31
N ALA A 121 2.07 -1.43 -2.26
CA ALA A 121 1.45 -0.64 -1.20
C ALA A 121 2.48 0.24 -0.47
N VAL A 122 3.66 -0.29 -0.14
CA VAL A 122 4.73 0.48 0.50
C VAL A 122 5.20 1.61 -0.41
N ILE A 123 5.45 1.34 -1.71
CA ILE A 123 5.82 2.38 -2.69
C ILE A 123 4.75 3.47 -2.73
N ALA A 124 3.47 3.09 -2.84
CA ALA A 124 2.36 4.03 -2.92
C ALA A 124 2.25 4.90 -1.66
N ILE A 125 2.38 4.31 -0.47
CA ILE A 125 2.34 5.03 0.81
C ILE A 125 3.50 6.03 0.90
N VAL A 126 4.73 5.61 0.60
CA VAL A 126 5.90 6.49 0.65
C VAL A 126 5.78 7.64 -0.32
N VAL A 127 5.26 7.41 -1.53
CA VAL A 127 4.96 8.48 -2.50
C VAL A 127 3.93 9.47 -1.92
N VAL A 128 2.86 8.97 -1.30
CA VAL A 128 1.84 9.81 -0.64
C VAL A 128 2.45 10.61 0.52
N GLU A 129 3.32 10.02 1.35
CA GLU A 129 4.00 10.71 2.45
C GLU A 129 4.92 11.83 1.96
N ILE A 130 5.63 11.63 0.84
CA ILE A 130 6.42 12.67 0.18
C ILE A 130 5.49 13.80 -0.29
N LEU A 131 4.37 13.47 -0.94
CA LEU A 131 3.39 14.46 -1.40
C LEU A 131 2.77 15.25 -0.24
N VAL A 132 2.46 14.58 0.88
CA VAL A 132 1.98 15.22 2.10
C VAL A 132 3.04 16.18 2.65
N SER A 133 4.31 15.77 2.69
CA SER A 133 5.41 16.64 3.13
C SER A 133 5.55 17.88 2.25
N ILE A 134 5.41 17.72 0.93
CA ILE A 134 5.39 18.85 -0.02
C ILE A 134 4.15 19.74 0.24
N ALA A 135 2.98 19.14 0.47
CA ALA A 135 1.74 19.86 0.74
C ALA A 135 1.81 20.68 2.03
N VAL A 136 2.47 20.17 3.09
CA VAL A 136 2.74 20.89 4.33
C VAL A 136 3.55 22.16 4.05
N ILE A 137 4.66 22.05 3.31
CA ILE A 137 5.47 23.21 2.92
C ILE A 137 4.62 24.21 2.12
N ALA A 138 3.87 23.74 1.13
CA ALA A 138 3.02 24.58 0.29
C ALA A 138 1.92 25.29 1.08
N TYR A 139 1.31 24.60 2.05
CA TYR A 139 0.27 25.13 2.93
C TYR A 139 0.83 26.26 3.80
N PHE A 140 1.90 26.01 4.57
CA PHE A 140 2.45 27.03 5.47
C PHE A 140 3.05 28.23 4.73
N ARG A 141 3.61 28.04 3.53
CA ARG A 141 4.07 29.16 2.70
C ARG A 141 2.93 30.04 2.18
N ARG A 142 1.73 29.47 1.98
CA ARG A 142 0.55 30.23 1.54
C ARG A 142 -0.16 30.93 2.69
N THR A 143 -0.44 30.20 3.77
CA THR A 143 -1.27 30.73 4.87
C THR A 143 -0.47 31.56 5.87
N LYS A 144 0.84 31.29 6.02
CA LYS A 144 1.73 31.95 7.00
C LYS A 144 1.28 31.85 8.46
N GLU A 145 0.42 30.88 8.78
CA GLU A 145 -0.12 30.63 10.13
C GLU A 145 0.96 30.26 11.17
N ASP A 146 2.01 29.56 10.72
CA ASP A 146 3.21 29.30 11.51
C ASP A 146 4.43 29.81 10.73
N THR A 147 5.36 30.44 11.45
CA THR A 147 6.59 31.03 10.90
C THR A 147 7.85 30.30 11.36
N ARG A 148 7.73 29.28 12.22
CA ARG A 148 8.86 28.47 12.70
C ARG A 148 9.45 27.66 11.56
N VAL A 149 10.65 28.03 11.12
CA VAL A 149 11.35 27.41 9.98
C VAL A 149 11.58 25.91 10.18
N TRP A 150 11.77 25.47 11.43
CA TRP A 150 11.96 24.05 11.73
C TRP A 150 10.75 23.20 11.33
N HIS A 151 9.55 23.58 11.75
CA HIS A 151 8.32 22.81 11.51
C HIS A 151 7.80 22.99 10.09
N THR A 152 7.97 24.18 9.51
CA THR A 152 7.37 24.53 8.22
C THR A 152 8.25 24.19 7.02
N LEU A 153 9.57 24.03 7.21
CA LEU A 153 10.51 23.83 6.12
C LEU A 153 11.53 22.72 6.39
N ILE A 154 12.29 22.80 7.49
CA ILE A 154 13.43 21.89 7.71
C ILE A 154 12.97 20.45 7.93
N ALA A 155 12.04 20.23 8.87
CA ALA A 155 11.55 18.88 9.16
C ALA A 155 10.85 18.23 7.95
N PRO A 156 9.96 18.92 7.20
CA PRO A 156 9.40 18.36 5.97
C PRO A 156 10.44 18.07 4.88
N ILE A 157 11.46 18.91 4.69
CA ILE A 157 12.53 18.65 3.70
C ILE A 157 13.35 17.42 4.10
N LEU A 158 13.73 17.29 5.37
CA LEU A 158 14.45 16.12 5.86
C LEU A 158 13.62 14.84 5.66
N ALA A 159 12.30 14.90 5.92
CA ALA A 159 11.40 13.80 5.64
C ALA A 159 11.39 13.45 4.14
N ILE A 160 11.26 14.43 3.24
CA ILE A 160 11.30 14.20 1.79
C ILE A 160 12.60 13.53 1.36
N LEU A 161 13.75 14.00 1.85
CA LEU A 161 15.05 13.43 1.49
C LEU A 161 15.20 11.98 1.99
N GLY A 162 14.81 11.72 3.24
CA GLY A 162 14.86 10.37 3.82
C GLY A 162 13.91 9.40 3.12
N LEU A 163 12.67 9.81 2.88
CA LEU A 163 11.66 9.02 2.18
C LEU A 163 12.05 8.78 0.72
N ALA A 164 12.59 9.79 0.02
CA ALA A 164 13.06 9.63 -1.37
C ALA A 164 14.24 8.66 -1.47
N LEU A 165 15.18 8.72 -0.51
CA LEU A 165 16.28 7.75 -0.43
C LEU A 165 15.75 6.34 -0.15
N GLY A 166 14.85 6.18 0.81
CA GLY A 166 14.21 4.90 1.13
C GLY A 166 13.44 4.33 -0.06
N LEU A 167 12.69 5.18 -0.77
CA LEU A 167 11.96 4.81 -1.98
C LEU A 167 12.90 4.35 -3.09
N TYR A 168 14.01 5.07 -3.31
CA TYR A 168 15.03 4.67 -4.28
C TYR A 168 15.63 3.30 -3.95
N LEU A 169 16.02 3.08 -2.68
CA LEU A 169 16.58 1.81 -2.24
C LEU A 169 15.58 0.66 -2.41
N LEU A 170 14.33 0.88 -2.00
CA LEU A 170 13.24 -0.07 -2.15
C LEU A 170 13.02 -0.46 -3.61
N MET A 171 12.93 0.52 -4.51
CA MET A 171 12.73 0.26 -5.94
C MET A 171 13.94 -0.43 -6.57
N SER A 172 15.16 -0.05 -6.18
CA SER A 172 16.39 -0.66 -6.70
C SER A 172 16.54 -2.13 -6.32
N ARG A 173 15.97 -2.55 -5.19
CA ARG A 173 15.98 -3.93 -4.66
C ARG A 173 14.62 -4.63 -4.77
N PHE A 174 13.70 -4.07 -5.55
CA PHE A 174 12.35 -4.61 -5.69
C PHE A 174 12.34 -6.03 -6.27
N ALA A 175 13.32 -6.39 -7.11
CA ALA A 175 13.44 -7.72 -7.69
C ALA A 175 13.54 -8.82 -6.62
N ILE A 176 14.32 -8.58 -5.55
CA ILE A 176 14.42 -9.49 -4.40
C ILE A 176 13.10 -9.47 -3.63
N PHE A 177 12.58 -8.28 -3.35
CA PHE A 177 11.43 -8.09 -2.47
C PHE A 177 10.13 -8.70 -3.04
N ALA A 178 9.94 -8.63 -4.36
CA ALA A 178 8.75 -9.11 -5.05
C ALA A 178 8.96 -10.44 -5.79
N GLY A 179 10.17 -11.03 -5.75
CA GLY A 179 10.49 -12.25 -6.50
C GLY A 179 10.40 -12.06 -8.03
N THR A 180 10.76 -10.87 -8.53
CA THR A 180 10.58 -10.46 -9.94
C THR A 180 11.90 -10.24 -10.66
N ALA A 181 12.93 -11.01 -10.30
CA ALA A 181 14.23 -10.92 -10.93
C ALA A 181 14.18 -11.28 -12.42
N ALA A 182 15.00 -10.61 -13.24
CA ALA A 182 15.16 -10.95 -14.65
C ALA A 182 15.93 -12.28 -14.81
N GLU A 183 15.62 -13.04 -15.85
CA GLU A 183 16.30 -14.31 -16.13
C GLU A 183 17.81 -14.09 -16.34
N GLY A 184 18.64 -14.89 -15.65
CA GLY A 184 20.09 -14.81 -15.75
C GLY A 184 20.76 -13.67 -14.95
N SER A 185 19.99 -12.90 -14.18
CA SER A 185 20.51 -11.85 -13.29
C SER A 185 20.53 -12.31 -11.84
N ASP A 186 21.52 -11.85 -11.06
CA ASP A 186 21.55 -12.06 -9.61
C ASP A 186 21.04 -10.80 -8.88
N PRO A 187 19.80 -10.81 -8.39
CA PRO A 187 19.17 -9.63 -7.80
C PRO A 187 19.83 -9.22 -6.46
N THR A 188 20.63 -10.11 -5.83
CA THR A 188 21.33 -9.81 -4.58
C THR A 188 22.47 -8.81 -4.77
N VAL A 189 23.13 -8.86 -5.92
CA VAL A 189 24.23 -7.97 -6.28
C VAL A 189 23.76 -6.87 -7.23
N GLU A 190 22.97 -7.20 -8.25
CA GLU A 190 22.52 -6.27 -9.28
C GLU A 190 21.29 -5.48 -8.84
N ALA A 191 21.42 -4.15 -8.81
CA ALA A 191 20.29 -3.25 -8.62
C ALA A 191 19.45 -3.18 -9.90
N TRP A 192 18.13 -3.03 -9.77
CA TRP A 192 17.18 -2.85 -10.89
C TRP A 192 17.06 -4.03 -11.86
N ALA A 193 17.51 -5.23 -11.45
CA ALA A 193 17.42 -6.47 -12.21
C ALA A 193 15.99 -7.04 -12.25
N LEU A 194 15.05 -6.25 -12.78
CA LEU A 194 13.61 -6.52 -12.80
C LEU A 194 13.19 -7.13 -14.14
N ASN A 195 12.34 -8.17 -14.07
CA ASN A 195 11.60 -8.66 -15.23
C ASN A 195 10.46 -7.66 -15.62
N PRO A 196 9.75 -7.87 -16.74
CA PRO A 196 8.69 -6.96 -17.17
C PRO A 196 7.56 -6.78 -16.15
N LEU A 197 7.21 -7.83 -15.39
CA LEU A 197 6.21 -7.76 -14.33
C LEU A 197 6.70 -6.87 -13.18
N GLY A 198 7.96 -7.03 -12.75
CA GLY A 198 8.59 -6.21 -11.73
C GLY A 198 8.56 -4.72 -12.11
N TRP A 199 8.94 -4.39 -13.35
CA TRP A 199 8.83 -3.02 -13.85
C TRP A 199 7.40 -2.48 -13.84
N PHE A 200 6.42 -3.29 -14.26
CA PHE A 200 5.02 -2.91 -14.22
C PHE A 200 4.56 -2.60 -12.79
N LEU A 201 4.87 -3.47 -11.81
CA LEU A 201 4.47 -3.27 -10.42
C LEU A 201 5.16 -2.06 -9.78
N VAL A 202 6.47 -1.90 -9.98
CA VAL A 202 7.25 -0.77 -9.44
C VAL A 202 6.73 0.57 -9.92
N LEU A 203 6.36 0.65 -11.20
CA LEU A 203 5.92 1.89 -11.83
C LEU A 203 4.42 2.16 -11.66
N MET A 204 3.63 1.16 -11.28
CA MET A 204 2.17 1.26 -11.19
C MET A 204 1.70 2.41 -10.27
N PRO A 205 2.23 2.61 -9.04
CA PRO A 205 1.83 3.73 -8.20
C PRO A 205 2.05 5.11 -8.86
N PHE A 206 3.15 5.28 -9.59
CA PHE A 206 3.45 6.52 -10.32
C PHE A 206 2.52 6.70 -11.52
N GLY A 207 2.22 5.62 -12.24
CA GLY A 207 1.24 5.63 -13.32
C GLY A 207 -0.15 6.04 -12.83
N VAL A 208 -0.62 5.46 -11.73
CA VAL A 208 -1.89 5.82 -11.08
C VAL A 208 -1.89 7.28 -10.64
N PHE A 209 -0.78 7.76 -10.07
CA PHE A 209 -0.62 9.16 -9.68
C PHE A 209 -0.73 10.12 -10.89
N VAL A 210 -0.04 9.81 -11.99
CA VAL A 210 -0.11 10.60 -13.23
C VAL A 210 -1.53 10.60 -13.81
N ILE A 211 -2.19 9.44 -13.87
CA ILE A 211 -3.60 9.34 -14.29
C ILE A 211 -4.48 10.22 -13.39
N GLY A 212 -4.26 10.19 -12.07
CA GLY A 212 -4.95 11.04 -11.12
C GLY A 212 -4.79 12.53 -11.42
N ILE A 213 -3.56 12.99 -11.71
CA ILE A 213 -3.29 14.38 -12.12
C ILE A 213 -4.01 14.72 -13.42
N ILE A 214 -3.96 13.84 -14.42
CA ILE A 214 -4.61 14.07 -15.72
C ILE A 214 -6.12 14.22 -15.52
N VAL A 215 -6.76 13.26 -14.85
CA VAL A 215 -8.20 13.28 -14.56
C VAL A 215 -8.58 14.52 -13.76
N GLY A 216 -7.80 14.89 -12.72
CA GLY A 216 -8.02 16.09 -11.93
C GLY A 216 -7.91 17.38 -12.76
N SER A 217 -6.92 17.48 -13.64
CA SER A 217 -6.69 18.65 -14.49
C SER A 217 -7.81 18.87 -15.53
N LEU A 218 -8.33 17.79 -16.10
CA LEU A 218 -9.45 17.82 -17.04
C LEU A 218 -10.75 18.28 -16.36
N ARG A 219 -10.96 17.86 -15.10
CA ARG A 219 -12.16 18.19 -14.33
C ARG A 219 -12.17 19.61 -13.79
N ARG A 220 -11.01 20.15 -13.41
CA ARG A 220 -10.87 21.53 -12.93
C ARG A 220 -11.41 22.57 -13.91
N LYS A 221 -11.36 22.27 -15.22
CA LYS A 221 -11.97 23.11 -16.26
C LYS A 221 -13.50 23.06 -16.26
N LYS A 222 -14.12 21.91 -15.93
CA LYS A 222 -15.58 21.77 -15.84
C LYS A 222 -16.15 22.47 -14.60
N GLU A 223 -15.53 22.29 -13.43
CA GLU A 223 -15.98 22.95 -12.20
C GLU A 223 -15.95 24.48 -12.30
N ASN A 224 -14.93 25.05 -12.95
CA ASN A 224 -14.88 26.49 -13.22
C ASN A 224 -16.01 26.96 -14.15
N VAL A 225 -16.46 26.12 -15.10
CA VAL A 225 -17.55 26.46 -16.02
C VAL A 225 -18.90 26.39 -15.32
N ASP A 226 -19.13 25.36 -14.50
CA ASP A 226 -20.37 25.22 -13.72
C ASP A 226 -20.50 26.34 -12.67
N ALA A 227 -19.40 26.68 -11.99
CA ALA A 227 -19.36 27.80 -11.04
C ALA A 227 -19.59 29.17 -11.72
N ILE A 228 -19.13 29.34 -12.96
CA ILE A 228 -19.46 30.54 -13.75
C ILE A 228 -20.94 30.51 -14.13
N ALA A 229 -21.48 29.37 -14.59
CA ALA A 229 -22.88 29.26 -15.00
C ALA A 229 -23.87 29.58 -13.86
N ASP A 230 -23.61 29.11 -12.64
CA ASP A 230 -24.41 29.42 -11.43
C ASP A 230 -24.35 30.90 -11.03
N LEU A 231 -23.29 31.63 -11.38
CA LEU A 231 -23.17 33.07 -11.11
C LEU A 231 -23.93 33.94 -12.12
N VAL A 232 -24.27 33.41 -13.30
CA VAL A 232 -25.00 34.14 -14.35
C VAL A 232 -26.48 33.74 -14.43
N SER A 233 -26.93 32.72 -13.68
CA SER A 233 -28.34 32.33 -13.55
C SER A 233 -29.01 32.98 -12.34
#